data_AF-A5YVJ9-F1
#
_entry.id   AF-A5YVJ9-F1
#
_cell.length_a   1.000
_cell.length_b   1.000
_cell.length_c   1.000
_cell.angle_alpha   90.00
_cell.angle_beta   90.00
_cell.angle_gamma   90.00
#
_symmetry.space_group_name_H-M   'P 1'
#
loop_
_entity.id
_entity.type
_entity.pdbx_description
1 polymer ?
#
loop_
_entity_poly.entity_id
_entity_poly.type
_entity_poly.pdbx_seq_one_letter_code
_entity_poly.pdbx_strand_id
1 'polypeptide(L)' 'LSICVTWCWQLLLGLGGWTDSRSDKYSRLVSNSQRRAAFTAHVVRFLQDYGFDGLDLDWEYPAYQSSAADKEGEC' A
#
# COMPACT_ATOMS: atom_id res chain seq x y z
N LEU A 1 -18.82 37.00 -5.17
CA LEU A 1 -17.55 36.81 -4.44
C LEU A 1 -17.44 35.33 -4.07
N SER A 2 -16.22 34.80 -4.11
CA SER A 2 -15.83 33.41 -3.80
C SER A 2 -15.78 32.45 -4.99
N ILE A 3 -14.81 32.69 -5.87
CA ILE A 3 -14.06 31.60 -6.49
C ILE A 3 -13.25 30.98 -5.34
N CYS A 4 -13.69 29.82 -4.86
CA CYS A 4 -12.83 28.93 -4.08
C CYS A 4 -13.00 27.53 -4.65
N VAL A 5 -12.46 27.34 -5.85
CA VAL A 5 -12.06 26.00 -6.30
C VAL A 5 -10.79 25.73 -5.52
N THR A 6 -10.94 25.26 -4.28
CA THR A 6 -9.82 24.93 -3.41
C THR A 6 -9.05 23.80 -4.10
N TRP A 7 -7.92 24.16 -4.69
CA TRP A 7 -6.77 23.33 -5.04
C TRP A 7 -7.03 21.81 -5.17
N CYS A 8 -7.04 21.31 -6.41
CA CYS A 8 -7.23 19.90 -6.77
C CYS A 8 -5.99 19.05 -6.42
N TRP A 9 -5.67 18.95 -5.13
CA TRP A 9 -4.69 17.98 -4.63
C TRP A 9 -5.43 16.89 -3.89
N GLN A 10 -5.10 15.65 -4.21
CA GLN A 10 -5.63 14.46 -3.57
C GLN A 10 -4.57 13.94 -2.60
N LEU A 11 -4.89 13.86 -1.30
CA LEU A 11 -3.97 13.36 -0.28
C LEU A 11 -4.22 11.87 -0.05
N LEU A 12 -3.30 11.04 -0.54
CA LEU A 12 -3.36 9.58 -0.40
C LEU A 12 -2.43 9.11 0.72
N LEU A 13 -2.86 8.07 1.43
CA LEU A 13 -2.01 7.34 2.37
C LEU A 13 -1.23 6.25 1.63
N GLY A 14 0.10 6.34 1.61
CA GLY A 14 0.96 5.29 1.08
C GLY A 14 1.13 4.13 2.06
N LEU A 15 0.89 2.90 1.61
CA LEU A 15 1.07 1.68 2.39
C LEU A 15 1.95 0.69 1.64
N GLY A 16 3.11 0.37 2.22
CA GLY A 16 4.11 -0.49 1.60
C GLY A 16 5.51 0.11 1.65
N GLY A 17 6.18 0.15 0.51
CA GLY A 17 7.58 0.52 0.34
C GLY A 17 8.54 -0.67 0.49
N TRP A 18 9.76 -0.48 0.01
CA TRP A 18 10.81 -1.52 -0.06
C TRP A 18 11.01 -2.29 1.24
N THR A 19 11.19 -1.60 2.36
CA THR A 19 11.48 -2.23 3.66
C THR A 19 10.29 -3.03 4.18
N ASP A 20 9.09 -2.49 3.97
CA ASP A 20 7.86 -3.09 4.49
C ASP A 20 7.46 -4.33 3.67
N SER A 21 7.81 -4.34 2.38
CA SER A 21 7.51 -5.39 1.41
C SER A 21 8.39 -6.65 1.52
N ARG A 22 9.47 -6.62 2.29
CA ARG A 22 10.44 -7.74 2.40
C ARG A 22 9.91 -9.03 3.03
N SER A 23 8.71 -8.99 3.61
CA SER A 23 8.14 -10.13 4.33
C SER A 23 6.93 -10.72 3.61
N ASP A 24 6.56 -11.94 3.96
CA ASP A 24 5.39 -12.64 3.41
C ASP A 24 4.04 -12.06 3.85
N LYS A 25 4.02 -10.99 4.68
CA LYS A 25 2.80 -10.47 5.30
C LYS A 25 1.76 -10.02 4.28
N TYR A 26 2.18 -9.37 3.20
CA TYR A 26 1.30 -8.95 2.12
C TYR A 26 0.72 -10.16 1.39
N SER A 27 1.54 -11.18 1.10
CA SER A 27 1.09 -12.45 0.53
C SER A 27 0.07 -13.17 1.42
N ARG A 28 0.32 -13.22 2.73
CA ARG A 28 -0.61 -13.79 3.73
C ARG A 28 -1.90 -12.99 3.90
N LEU A 29 -1.84 -11.68 3.67
CA LEU A 29 -3.01 -10.80 3.69
C LEU A 29 -3.87 -11.06 2.45
N VAL A 30 -3.27 -11.05 1.26
CA VAL A 30 -4.01 -11.19 0.00
C VAL A 30 -4.48 -12.61 -0.27
N SER A 31 -3.86 -13.65 0.29
CA SER A 31 -4.27 -15.06 0.10
C SER A 31 -5.56 -15.44 0.83
N ASN A 32 -5.99 -14.69 1.84
CA ASN A 32 -7.16 -15.03 2.67
C ASN A 32 -8.28 -13.99 2.53
N SER A 33 -9.47 -14.43 2.09
CA SER A 33 -10.62 -13.53 1.86
C SER A 33 -11.11 -12.82 3.12
N GLN A 34 -11.10 -13.48 4.27
CA GLN A 34 -11.50 -12.87 5.54
C GLN A 34 -10.51 -11.79 5.97
N ARG A 35 -9.20 -12.02 5.77
CA ARG A 35 -8.16 -11.01 6.06
C ARG A 35 -8.28 -9.80 5.14
N ARG A 36 -8.55 -10.01 3.84
CA ARG A 36 -8.79 -8.90 2.90
C ARG A 36 -10.02 -8.08 3.30
N ALA A 37 -11.12 -8.73 3.69
CA ALA A 37 -12.33 -8.05 4.13
C ALA A 37 -12.09 -7.24 5.40
N ALA A 38 -11.43 -7.82 6.40
CA ALA A 38 -11.07 -7.12 7.63
C ALA A 38 -10.14 -5.93 7.37
N PHE A 39 -9.08 -6.13 6.57
CA PHE A 39 -8.15 -5.07 6.19
C PHE A 39 -8.85 -3.90 5.51
N THR A 40 -9.72 -4.19 4.53
CA THR A 40 -10.47 -3.15 3.80
C THR A 40 -11.36 -2.35 4.75
N ALA A 41 -12.10 -3.02 5.63
CA ALA A 41 -12.97 -2.36 6.60
C ALA A 41 -12.18 -1.44 7.55
N HIS A 42 -11.00 -1.89 8.00
CA HIS A 42 -10.13 -1.10 8.87
C HIS A 42 -9.50 0.09 8.14
N VAL A 43 -8.98 -0.11 6.93
CA VAL A 43 -8.37 0.95 6.13
C VAL A 43 -9.37 2.05 5.80
N VAL A 44 -10.58 1.70 5.34
CA VAL A 44 -11.60 2.70 5.00
C VAL A 44 -11.91 3.57 6.21
N ARG A 45 -12.07 2.97 7.38
CA ARG A 45 -12.27 3.70 8.63
C ARG A 45 -11.07 4.59 8.96
N PHE A 46 -9.85 4.08 8.85
CA PHE A 46 -8.64 4.85 9.10
C PHE A 46 -8.55 6.08 8.17
N LEU A 47 -8.80 5.91 6.87
CA LEU A 47 -8.77 7.02 5.92
C LEU A 47 -9.81 8.10 6.27
N GLN A 48 -11.02 7.68 6.65
CA GLN A 48 -12.09 8.59 7.08
C GLN A 48 -11.75 9.32 8.39
N ASP A 49 -11.20 8.61 9.38
CA ASP A 49 -10.86 9.17 10.69
C ASP A 49 -9.77 10.25 10.58
N TYR A 50 -8.86 10.14 9.60
CA TYR A 50 -7.76 11.08 9.37
C TYR A 50 -7.96 12.03 8.18
N GLY A 51 -9.07 11.93 7.45
CA GLY A 51 -9.40 12.83 6.33
C GLY A 51 -8.55 12.63 5.08
N PHE A 52 -8.04 11.41 4.85
CA PHE A 52 -7.37 11.05 3.60
C PHE A 52 -8.39 10.82 2.48
N ASP A 53 -8.02 11.18 1.27
CA ASP A 53 -8.87 11.00 0.08
C ASP A 53 -8.81 9.59 -0.49
N GLY A 54 -7.78 8.81 -0.12
CA GLY A 54 -7.61 7.44 -0.59
C GLY A 54 -6.34 6.76 -0.09
N LEU A 55 -6.11 5.55 -0.60
CA LEU A 55 -4.96 4.72 -0.28
C LEU A 55 -4.13 4.50 -1.55
N ASP A 56 -2.82 4.60 -1.41
CA ASP A 56 -1.83 4.18 -2.40
C ASP A 56 -1.14 2.90 -1.89
N LEU A 57 -1.12 1.85 -2.71
CA LEU A 57 -0.60 0.52 -2.34
C LEU A 57 0.73 0.27 -3.05
N ASP A 58 1.81 0.31 -2.28
CA ASP A 58 3.19 0.21 -2.76
C ASP A 58 3.86 -1.10 -2.31
N TRP A 59 3.26 -2.24 -2.68
CA TRP A 59 3.82 -3.56 -2.36
C TRP A 59 4.82 -4.01 -3.44
N GLU A 60 6.10 -4.12 -3.07
CA GLU A 60 7.22 -4.37 -3.97
C GLU A 60 7.92 -5.71 -3.68
N TYR A 61 7.67 -6.80 -4.40
CA TYR A 61 6.59 -7.01 -5.36
C TYR A 61 5.85 -8.32 -5.04
N PRO A 62 4.58 -8.46 -5.47
CA PRO A 62 3.87 -9.74 -5.37
C PRO A 62 4.63 -10.85 -6.07
N ALA A 63 4.75 -12.00 -5.39
CA ALA A 63 5.47 -13.17 -5.90
C ALA A 63 6.97 -12.93 -6.23
N TYR A 64 7.58 -11.84 -5.73
CA TYR A 64 9.03 -11.66 -5.80
C TYR A 64 9.71 -12.68 -4.88
N GLN A 65 10.25 -13.73 -5.47
CA GLN A 65 11.18 -14.61 -4.78
C GLN A 65 12.56 -13.99 -4.95
N SER A 66 13.12 -13.41 -3.90
CA SER A 66 14.57 -13.21 -3.85
C SER A 66 15.21 -14.59 -3.74
N SER A 67 15.26 -15.35 -4.83
CA SER A 67 16.23 -16.41 -4.96
C SER A 67 17.58 -15.80 -4.58
N ALA A 68 18.34 -16.47 -3.74
CA ALA A 68 19.74 -16.13 -3.42
C ALA A 68 20.67 -16.22 -4.65
N ALA A 69 20.14 -15.98 -5.85
CA ALA A 69 20.73 -16.06 -7.17
C ALA A 69 20.86 -14.68 -7.84
N ASP A 70 20.49 -13.57 -7.17
CA ASP A 70 20.93 -12.23 -7.57
C ASP A 70 22.38 -12.02 -7.11
N LYS A 71 23.26 -12.90 -7.59
CA LYS A 71 24.71 -12.85 -7.49
C LYS A 71 25.25 -12.31 -8.82
N GLU A 72 24.76 -11.16 -9.27
CA GLU A 72 25.41 -10.42 -10.36
C GLU A 72 25.44 -8.93 -10.00
N GLY A 73 26.25 -8.63 -8.98
CA GLY A 73 27.16 -7.51 -9.14
C GLY A 73 28.31 -7.99 -10.02
N GLU A 74 28.21 -7.73 -11.32
CA GLU A 74 29.35 -7.69 -12.24
C GLU A 74 29.13 -6.45 -13.13
N CYS A 75 29.80 -5.37 -12.75
CA CYS A 75 30.35 -4.41 -13.70
C CYS A 75 31.76 -4.88 -14.04
#